data_AF-A0A1Q5ZYQ0-F1
#
_entry.id   AF-A0A1Q5ZYQ0-F1
#
_cell.length_a   1.000
_cell.length_b   1.000
_cell.length_c   1.000
_cell.angle_alpha   90.00
_cell.angle_beta   90.00
_cell.angle_gamma   90.00
#
_symmetry.space_group_name_H-M   'P 1'
#
loop_
_entity.id
_entity.type
_entity.pdbx_description
1 polymer ?
#
loop_
_entity_poly.entity_id
_entity_poly.type
_entity_poly.pdbx_seq_one_letter_code
_entity_poly.pdbx_strand_id
1 'polypeptide(L)'
;MKTIQRKYAILTILLSFAIPLHAQTVNTDAVTKYWELTRLLKQNIPLTDKQWDDFIAIDGNKTYAESEFTTERLANYRKAIEIVYMPKNDSLLQVRLKQKNWYCILAKRYKDEELQLKAYLADTVLNPAYFNNAYQYVYEYLPKKAQHHIDGLKLYYNCLSNDAVSYPQGLFFSLLSVIDNAKAKTGTLEAHELHHRLRPNLDFDSTRVSNAHAEGLLWAINTIPNEGIADMIDKPAELQQTDDPHGIADWLLDAAPATLKSLDSCIQLMAVNKTTGLEKVRFYRNMLKGTVGHMPGFYMARVIVKNGYKKQMVNRSYDPFEFFYLYYEAAKKDEDHPYQFSAASISYLKALRRMIYR
;
A
#
# COMPACT_ATOMS: atom_id res chain seq x y z
N MET A 1 35.74 45.74 59.82
CA MET A 1 35.66 46.13 58.38
C MET A 1 35.98 44.90 57.53
N LYS A 2 35.25 44.74 56.42
CA LYS A 2 35.31 43.68 55.38
C LYS A 2 34.39 42.44 55.59
N THR A 3 33.15 42.65 55.15
CA THR A 3 32.35 41.85 54.20
C THR A 3 33.02 40.60 53.61
N ILE A 4 32.24 39.52 53.40
CA ILE A 4 31.97 38.93 52.05
C ILE A 4 30.99 37.73 52.12
N GLN A 5 29.86 37.94 51.44
CA GLN A 5 29.06 37.04 50.58
C GLN A 5 28.33 35.81 51.17
N ARG A 6 27.04 36.05 51.43
CA ARG A 6 25.95 35.07 51.26
C ARG A 6 25.93 34.54 49.82
N LYS A 7 26.12 33.24 49.63
CA LYS A 7 25.82 32.55 48.38
C LYS A 7 24.34 32.17 48.37
N TYR A 8 23.54 32.90 47.62
CA TYR A 8 22.21 32.44 47.20
C TYR A 8 22.42 31.50 46.01
N ALA A 9 22.18 30.20 46.21
CA ALA A 9 22.03 29.26 45.11
C ALA A 9 20.61 29.44 44.56
N ILE A 10 20.50 30.12 43.41
CA ILE A 10 19.28 30.13 42.61
C ILE A 10 19.24 28.79 41.89
N LEU A 11 18.37 27.89 42.37
CA LEU A 11 18.05 26.63 41.72
C LEU A 11 17.06 26.94 40.59
N THR A 12 17.57 27.15 39.37
CA THR A 12 16.74 27.28 38.17
C THR A 12 16.17 25.91 37.83
N ILE A 13 14.94 25.64 38.24
CA ILE A 13 14.15 24.49 37.77
C ILE A 13 13.78 24.79 36.32
N LEU A 14 14.56 24.25 35.37
CA LEU A 14 14.14 24.11 33.98
C LEU A 14 13.04 23.04 33.94
N LEU A 15 11.79 23.46 34.08
CA LEU A 15 10.65 22.67 33.63
C LEU A 15 10.74 22.59 32.09
N SER A 16 11.43 21.57 31.60
CA SER A 16 11.28 21.11 30.23
C SER A 16 9.85 20.59 30.10
N PHE A 17 8.94 21.43 29.62
CA PHE A 17 7.69 20.95 29.03
C PHE A 17 8.08 20.09 27.83
N ALA A 18 8.21 18.78 28.04
CA ALA A 18 8.26 17.81 26.97
C ALA A 18 6.90 17.84 26.28
N ILE A 19 6.73 18.73 25.31
CA ILE A 19 5.70 18.56 24.31
C ILE A 19 6.03 17.22 23.67
N PRO A 20 5.14 16.21 23.71
CA PRO A 20 5.39 14.97 23.01
C PRO A 20 5.55 15.31 21.53
N LEU A 21 6.79 15.29 21.04
CA LEU A 21 7.03 15.28 19.60
C LEU A 21 6.50 13.94 19.11
N HIS A 22 5.26 13.95 18.62
CA HIS A 22 4.76 12.85 17.82
C HIS A 22 5.49 12.90 16.47
N ALA A 23 6.09 11.78 16.06
CA ALA A 23 6.79 11.67 14.77
C ALA A 23 5.83 11.82 13.58
N GLN A 24 4.53 11.61 13.84
CA GLN A 24 3.47 11.61 12.85
C GLN A 24 2.29 12.51 13.24
N THR A 25 1.59 13.03 12.24
CA THR A 25 0.31 13.74 12.39
C THR A 25 -0.79 12.99 11.68
N VAL A 26 -1.92 12.80 12.35
CA VAL A 26 -3.11 12.13 11.80
C VAL A 26 -4.11 13.18 11.34
N ASN A 27 -4.54 13.11 10.08
CA ASN A 27 -5.57 13.96 9.49
C ASN A 27 -6.81 13.12 9.15
N THR A 28 -7.93 13.51 9.74
CA THR A 28 -9.24 12.85 9.55
C THR A 28 -10.29 13.80 8.99
N ASP A 29 -9.88 14.94 8.43
CA ASP A 29 -10.79 15.99 7.99
C ASP A 29 -11.73 15.50 6.88
N ALA A 30 -11.22 14.67 5.97
CA ALA A 30 -12.01 14.05 4.92
C ALA A 30 -13.08 13.09 5.47
N VAL A 31 -12.74 12.28 6.48
CA VAL A 31 -13.71 11.40 7.16
C VAL A 31 -14.78 12.23 7.87
N THR A 32 -14.40 13.26 8.61
CA THR A 32 -15.34 14.18 9.27
C THR A 32 -16.29 14.80 8.24
N LYS A 33 -15.75 15.30 7.12
CA LYS A 33 -16.57 15.91 6.08
C LYS A 33 -17.52 14.92 5.43
N TYR A 34 -17.10 13.67 5.22
CA TYR A 34 -17.96 12.61 4.70
C TYR A 34 -19.19 12.39 5.59
N TRP A 35 -19.02 12.40 6.92
CA TRP A 35 -20.14 12.28 7.86
C TRP A 35 -21.08 13.49 7.84
N GLU A 36 -20.56 14.70 7.62
CA GLU A 36 -21.40 15.88 7.43
C GLU A 36 -22.27 15.79 6.17
N LEU A 37 -21.68 15.36 5.05
CA LEU A 37 -22.39 15.20 3.78
C LEU A 37 -23.49 14.13 3.88
N THR A 38 -23.17 12.98 4.47
CA THR A 38 -24.12 11.87 4.59
C THR A 38 -25.28 12.17 5.53
N ARG A 39 -25.10 13.04 6.53
CA ARG A 39 -26.20 13.55 7.38
C ARG A 39 -27.26 14.30 6.56
N LEU A 40 -26.87 15.09 5.56
CA LEU A 40 -27.80 15.78 4.66
C LEU A 40 -28.52 14.77 3.76
N LEU A 41 -27.79 13.79 3.23
CA LEU A 41 -28.36 12.75 2.37
C LEU A 41 -29.41 11.91 3.10
N LYS A 42 -29.21 11.58 4.38
CA LYS A 42 -30.20 10.90 5.23
C LYS A 42 -31.53 11.67 5.34
N GLN A 43 -31.53 12.98 5.10
CA GLN A 43 -32.72 13.83 5.06
C GLN A 43 -33.30 13.99 3.63
N ASN A 44 -32.85 13.16 2.68
CA ASN A 44 -33.20 13.26 1.25
C ASN A 44 -32.75 14.57 0.57
N ILE A 45 -31.77 15.27 1.12
CA ILE A 45 -31.18 16.48 0.53
C ILE A 45 -29.96 16.05 -0.32
N PRO A 46 -29.99 16.19 -1.66
CA PRO A 46 -28.88 15.79 -2.53
C PRO A 46 -27.66 16.71 -2.35
N LEU A 47 -26.48 16.26 -2.77
CA LEU A 47 -25.27 17.08 -2.70
C LEU A 47 -25.26 18.10 -3.82
N THR A 48 -24.90 19.34 -3.52
CA THR A 48 -24.56 20.32 -4.56
C THR A 48 -23.18 20.04 -5.13
N ASP A 49 -22.92 20.54 -6.35
CA ASP A 49 -21.59 20.41 -6.96
C ASP A 49 -20.52 21.04 -6.08
N LYS A 50 -20.79 22.23 -5.54
CA LYS A 50 -19.87 22.90 -4.61
C LYS A 50 -19.55 22.03 -3.38
N GLN A 51 -20.56 21.39 -2.77
CA GLN A 51 -20.32 20.53 -1.60
C GLN A 51 -19.45 19.32 -1.94
N TRP A 52 -19.62 18.76 -3.13
CA TRP A 52 -18.80 17.67 -3.61
C TRP A 52 -17.37 18.12 -3.92
N ASP A 53 -17.21 19.23 -4.63
CA ASP A 53 -15.90 19.78 -4.98
C ASP A 53 -15.11 20.19 -3.73
N ASP A 54 -15.76 20.84 -2.77
CA ASP A 54 -15.17 21.18 -1.47
C ASP A 54 -14.70 19.92 -0.71
N PHE A 55 -15.46 18.81 -0.80
CA PHE A 55 -15.08 17.54 -0.17
C PHE A 55 -13.89 16.88 -0.86
N ILE A 56 -13.84 16.88 -2.19
CA ILE A 56 -12.70 16.34 -2.94
C ILE A 56 -11.45 17.20 -2.74
N ALA A 57 -11.59 18.51 -2.57
CA ALA A 57 -10.48 19.44 -2.39
C ALA A 57 -9.76 19.32 -1.03
N ILE A 58 -10.29 18.58 -0.05
CA ILE A 58 -9.60 18.31 1.22
C ILE A 58 -8.31 17.54 0.93
N ASP A 59 -7.19 17.97 1.50
CA ASP A 59 -5.85 17.40 1.22
C ASP A 59 -5.81 15.86 1.15
N GLY A 60 -6.39 15.19 2.15
CA GLY A 60 -6.44 13.72 2.21
C GLY A 60 -7.25 13.07 1.08
N ASN A 61 -8.28 13.75 0.57
CA ASN A 61 -9.05 13.31 -0.58
C ASN A 61 -8.40 13.70 -1.90
N LYS A 62 -7.89 14.92 -2.01
CA LYS A 62 -7.39 15.49 -3.26
C LYS A 62 -6.29 14.63 -3.85
N THR A 63 -5.24 14.39 -3.06
CA THR A 63 -4.13 13.53 -3.48
C THR A 63 -4.61 12.14 -3.85
N TYR A 64 -5.43 11.53 -2.99
CA TYR A 64 -5.91 10.17 -3.18
C TYR A 64 -6.79 10.03 -4.44
N ALA A 65 -7.65 11.01 -4.68
CA ALA A 65 -8.55 11.05 -5.83
C ALA A 65 -7.78 11.25 -7.13
N GLU A 66 -6.75 12.12 -7.13
CA GLU A 66 -5.89 12.36 -8.29
C GLU A 66 -5.12 11.11 -8.72
N SER A 67 -4.79 10.20 -7.80
CA SER A 67 -4.10 8.95 -8.12
C SER A 67 -5.04 7.81 -8.48
N GLU A 68 -6.10 7.61 -7.68
CA GLU A 68 -6.91 6.39 -7.74
C GLU A 68 -8.16 6.52 -8.61
N PHE A 69 -8.55 7.75 -8.98
CA PHE A 69 -9.81 7.99 -9.67
C PHE A 69 -9.66 8.76 -10.97
N THR A 70 -10.51 8.37 -11.93
CA THR A 70 -10.90 9.25 -13.03
C THR A 70 -12.07 10.12 -12.61
N THR A 71 -12.32 11.22 -13.31
CA THR A 71 -13.51 12.07 -13.11
C THR A 71 -14.81 11.26 -13.16
N GLU A 72 -14.91 10.32 -14.09
CA GLU A 72 -16.06 9.43 -14.22
C GLU A 72 -16.23 8.53 -12.98
N ARG A 73 -15.13 7.96 -12.46
CA ARG A 73 -15.17 7.12 -11.26
C ARG A 73 -15.62 7.92 -10.03
N LEU A 74 -15.16 9.17 -9.86
CA LEU A 74 -15.63 10.05 -8.79
C LEU A 74 -17.11 10.39 -8.92
N ALA A 75 -17.58 10.72 -10.13
CA ALA A 75 -18.99 11.00 -10.38
C ALA A 75 -19.88 9.78 -10.09
N ASN A 76 -19.42 8.60 -10.47
CA ASN A 76 -20.10 7.34 -10.15
C ASN A 76 -20.14 7.07 -8.64
N TYR A 77 -19.06 7.38 -7.92
CA TYR A 77 -19.03 7.24 -6.47
C TYR A 77 -19.97 8.24 -5.78
N ARG A 78 -19.97 9.53 -6.20
CA ARG A 78 -20.95 10.53 -5.74
C ARG A 78 -22.39 10.04 -5.92
N LYS A 79 -22.71 9.52 -7.10
CA LYS A 79 -24.06 8.99 -7.35
C LYS A 79 -24.40 7.81 -6.44
N ALA A 80 -23.44 6.93 -6.16
CA ALA A 80 -23.65 5.80 -5.28
C ALA A 80 -23.93 6.22 -3.83
N ILE A 81 -23.21 7.22 -3.30
CA ILE A 81 -23.49 7.73 -1.94
C ILE A 81 -24.88 8.34 -1.84
N GLU A 82 -25.36 9.05 -2.87
CA GLU A 82 -26.72 9.59 -2.88
C GLU A 82 -27.78 8.47 -2.95
N ILE A 83 -27.54 7.43 -3.76
CA ILE A 83 -28.43 6.25 -3.83
C ILE A 83 -28.51 5.55 -2.46
N VAL A 84 -27.37 5.38 -1.79
CA VAL A 84 -27.30 4.62 -0.53
C VAL A 84 -27.87 5.39 0.65
N TYR A 85 -27.55 6.68 0.78
CA TYR A 85 -27.88 7.43 1.99
C TYR A 85 -29.27 8.08 1.96
N MET A 86 -29.84 8.35 0.78
CA MET A 86 -31.16 8.97 0.67
C MET A 86 -32.28 7.90 0.74
N PRO A 87 -33.16 7.93 1.77
CA PRO A 87 -34.22 6.93 1.90
C PRO A 87 -35.14 6.79 0.68
N LYS A 88 -35.36 7.88 -0.07
CA LYS A 88 -36.21 7.86 -1.29
C LYS A 88 -35.69 6.93 -2.40
N ASN A 89 -34.41 6.54 -2.33
CA ASN A 89 -33.75 5.71 -3.33
C ASN A 89 -33.71 4.22 -2.99
N ASP A 90 -34.40 3.75 -1.94
CA ASP A 90 -34.26 2.36 -1.44
C ASP A 90 -34.51 1.30 -2.52
N SER A 91 -35.57 1.42 -3.32
CA SER A 91 -35.84 0.48 -4.43
C SER A 91 -34.69 0.43 -5.45
N LEU A 92 -34.09 1.59 -5.76
CA LEU A 92 -32.95 1.67 -6.66
C LEU A 92 -31.70 1.05 -6.01
N LEU A 93 -31.48 1.30 -4.72
CA LEU A 93 -30.39 0.68 -3.96
C LEU A 93 -30.46 -0.85 -4.05
N GLN A 94 -31.63 -1.45 -3.82
CA GLN A 94 -31.79 -2.91 -3.91
C GLN A 94 -31.44 -3.45 -5.30
N VAL A 95 -31.80 -2.73 -6.37
CA VAL A 95 -31.41 -3.10 -7.74
C VAL A 95 -29.89 -3.04 -7.91
N ARG A 96 -29.24 -1.97 -7.42
CA ARG A 96 -27.78 -1.81 -7.53
C ARG A 96 -27.00 -2.85 -6.73
N LEU A 97 -27.49 -3.24 -5.56
CA LEU A 97 -26.89 -4.30 -4.75
C LEU A 97 -27.01 -5.67 -5.43
N LYS A 98 -28.18 -6.00 -6.01
CA LYS A 98 -28.35 -7.22 -6.82
C LYS A 98 -27.42 -7.28 -8.03
N GLN A 99 -27.14 -6.12 -8.64
CA GLN A 99 -26.17 -5.96 -9.73
C GLN A 99 -24.71 -5.98 -9.26
N LYS A 100 -24.45 -6.17 -7.97
CA LYS A 100 -23.12 -6.08 -7.35
C LYS A 100 -22.38 -4.78 -7.69
N ASN A 101 -23.11 -3.66 -7.77
CA ASN A 101 -22.49 -2.37 -8.04
C ASN A 101 -21.51 -2.00 -6.90
N TRP A 102 -20.22 -2.02 -7.21
CA TRP A 102 -19.16 -1.87 -6.22
C TRP A 102 -19.29 -0.60 -5.38
N TYR A 103 -19.52 0.56 -6.00
CA TYR A 103 -19.64 1.82 -5.26
C TYR A 103 -20.85 1.86 -4.34
N CYS A 104 -21.97 1.24 -4.72
CA CYS A 104 -23.13 1.12 -3.82
C CYS A 104 -22.84 0.17 -2.66
N ILE A 105 -22.11 -0.93 -2.88
CA ILE A 105 -21.66 -1.83 -1.82
C ILE A 105 -20.74 -1.08 -0.85
N LEU A 106 -19.73 -0.38 -1.37
CA LEU A 106 -18.78 0.40 -0.57
C LEU A 106 -19.49 1.46 0.27
N ALA A 107 -20.31 2.31 -0.35
CA ALA A 107 -21.04 3.35 0.35
C ALA A 107 -22.03 2.76 1.37
N LYS A 108 -22.62 1.59 1.08
CA LYS A 108 -23.50 0.88 2.02
C LYS A 108 -22.73 0.39 3.24
N ARG A 109 -21.50 -0.12 3.08
CA ARG A 109 -20.64 -0.48 4.21
C ARG A 109 -20.35 0.72 5.10
N TYR A 110 -19.96 1.86 4.52
CA TYR A 110 -19.79 3.10 5.30
C TYR A 110 -21.05 3.51 6.07
N LYS A 111 -22.24 3.30 5.50
CA LYS A 111 -23.52 3.61 6.14
C LYS A 111 -23.87 2.65 7.26
N ASP A 112 -23.76 1.34 7.00
CA ASP A 112 -24.16 0.29 7.92
C ASP A 112 -23.18 0.17 9.10
N GLU A 113 -21.89 0.39 8.85
CA GLU A 113 -20.80 0.27 9.82
C GLU A 113 -20.43 1.63 10.46
N GLU A 114 -21.20 2.71 10.22
CA GLU A 114 -20.83 4.09 10.61
C GLU A 114 -20.44 4.23 12.09
N LEU A 115 -21.21 3.60 13.00
CA LEU A 115 -20.93 3.67 14.44
C LEU A 115 -19.59 2.99 14.79
N GLN A 116 -19.32 1.83 14.20
CA GLN A 116 -18.08 1.09 14.40
C GLN A 116 -16.89 1.87 13.83
N LEU A 117 -17.05 2.45 12.63
CA LEU A 117 -16.01 3.25 11.98
C LEU A 117 -15.66 4.49 12.81
N LYS A 118 -16.66 5.17 13.37
CA LYS A 118 -16.46 6.32 14.26
C LYS A 118 -15.75 5.94 15.56
N ALA A 119 -16.13 4.82 16.18
CA ALA A 119 -15.46 4.30 17.37
C ALA A 119 -13.99 3.95 17.08
N TYR A 120 -13.73 3.21 16.00
CA TYR A 120 -12.36 2.86 15.60
C TYR A 120 -11.49 4.08 15.33
N LEU A 121 -12.04 5.11 14.67
CA LEU A 121 -11.34 6.36 14.43
C LEU A 121 -10.93 7.04 15.76
N ALA A 122 -11.86 7.10 16.72
CA ALA A 122 -11.63 7.74 18.02
C ALA A 122 -10.65 6.96 18.91
N ASP A 123 -10.80 5.63 18.98
CA ASP A 123 -10.07 4.79 19.92
C ASP A 123 -8.68 4.39 19.42
N THR A 124 -8.52 4.24 18.10
CA THR A 124 -7.29 3.75 17.48
C THR A 124 -6.62 4.84 16.67
N VAL A 125 -7.24 5.31 15.58
CA VAL A 125 -6.57 6.19 14.61
C VAL A 125 -6.08 7.50 15.24
N LEU A 126 -6.86 8.08 16.14
CA LEU A 126 -6.49 9.30 16.87
C LEU A 126 -5.55 9.05 18.06
N ASN A 127 -5.23 7.80 18.40
CA ASN A 127 -4.27 7.45 19.43
C ASN A 127 -2.89 7.14 18.82
N PRO A 128 -1.91 8.05 18.83
CA PRO A 128 -0.65 7.88 18.11
C PRO A 128 0.18 6.65 18.53
N ALA A 129 -0.12 6.03 19.68
CA ALA A 129 0.60 4.86 20.17
C ALA A 129 0.42 3.61 19.29
N TYR A 130 -0.72 3.40 18.61
CA TYR A 130 -0.91 2.19 17.79
C TYR A 130 0.08 2.15 16.62
N PHE A 131 0.47 3.32 16.10
CA PHE A 131 1.37 3.42 14.96
C PHE A 131 2.81 2.98 15.28
N ASN A 132 3.17 2.88 16.55
CA ASN A 132 4.44 2.24 16.95
C ASN A 132 4.49 0.77 16.52
N ASN A 133 3.34 0.08 16.51
CA ASN A 133 3.25 -1.29 15.98
C ASN A 133 3.58 -1.33 14.49
N ALA A 134 3.15 -0.31 13.72
CA ALA A 134 3.43 -0.25 12.30
C ALA A 134 4.96 -0.18 12.03
N TYR A 135 5.68 0.65 12.79
CA TYR A 135 7.14 0.69 12.75
C TYR A 135 7.78 -0.64 13.17
N GLN A 136 7.26 -1.30 14.20
CA GLN A 136 7.77 -2.62 14.61
C GLN A 136 7.63 -3.65 13.50
N TYR A 137 6.46 -3.74 12.86
CA TYR A 137 6.21 -4.72 11.81
C TYR A 137 7.03 -4.44 10.55
N VAL A 138 7.10 -3.18 10.10
CA VAL A 138 7.87 -2.84 8.90
C VAL A 138 9.37 -3.11 9.09
N TYR A 139 9.90 -2.95 10.30
CA TYR A 139 11.30 -3.25 10.60
C TYR A 139 11.65 -4.74 10.52
N GLU A 140 10.68 -5.64 10.54
CA GLU A 140 10.93 -7.07 10.26
C GLU A 140 11.27 -7.33 8.79
N TYR A 141 10.88 -6.41 7.89
CA TYR A 141 11.02 -6.54 6.45
C TYR A 141 11.94 -5.48 5.83
N LEU A 142 12.60 -4.66 6.66
CA LEU A 142 13.57 -3.66 6.25
C LEU A 142 15.00 -4.00 6.71
N PRO A 143 16.04 -3.72 5.90
CA PRO A 143 17.41 -3.84 6.34
C PRO A 143 17.68 -2.85 7.47
N LYS A 144 18.55 -3.19 8.43
CA LYS A 144 18.80 -2.37 9.63
C LYS A 144 19.11 -0.89 9.33
N LYS A 145 19.86 -0.62 8.26
CA LYS A 145 20.20 0.75 7.82
C LYS A 145 19.00 1.60 7.39
N ALA A 146 17.88 0.97 7.04
CA ALA A 146 16.65 1.64 6.62
C ALA A 146 15.62 1.76 7.77
N GLN A 147 15.90 1.20 8.95
CA GLN A 147 14.99 1.23 10.08
C GLN A 147 15.14 2.55 10.84
N HIS A 148 14.25 3.49 10.55
CA HIS A 148 14.16 4.79 11.22
C HIS A 148 12.71 5.29 11.18
N HIS A 149 12.41 6.29 12.01
CA HIS A 149 11.15 7.01 11.95
C HIS A 149 11.23 8.06 10.84
N ILE A 150 10.12 8.29 10.14
CA ILE A 150 10.00 9.38 9.18
C ILE A 150 9.53 10.62 9.94
N ASP A 151 10.38 11.65 9.94
CA ASP A 151 10.05 12.92 10.59
C ASP A 151 8.90 13.64 9.87
N GLY A 152 7.90 14.08 10.63
CA GLY A 152 6.76 14.84 10.10
C GLY A 152 5.85 14.01 9.20
N LEU A 153 5.80 12.69 9.39
CA LEU A 153 4.96 11.80 8.59
C LEU A 153 3.47 12.18 8.75
N LYS A 154 2.78 12.39 7.64
CA LYS A 154 1.35 12.66 7.64
C LYS A 154 0.56 11.41 7.28
N LEU A 155 -0.45 11.10 8.07
CA LEU A 155 -1.40 10.01 7.84
C LEU A 155 -2.75 10.62 7.52
N TYR A 156 -3.30 10.33 6.34
CA TYR A 156 -4.57 10.85 5.88
C TYR A 156 -5.59 9.72 5.77
N TYR A 157 -6.76 9.90 6.37
CA TYR A 157 -7.86 8.94 6.29
C TYR A 157 -8.99 9.53 5.46
N ASN A 158 -9.56 8.72 4.57
CA ASN A 158 -10.66 9.09 3.70
C ASN A 158 -11.76 8.03 3.63
N CYS A 159 -12.85 8.36 2.93
CA CYS A 159 -13.99 7.47 2.69
C CYS A 159 -14.25 7.30 1.17
N LEU A 160 -13.21 7.29 0.33
CA LEU A 160 -13.37 7.26 -1.13
C LEU A 160 -13.34 5.85 -1.74
N SER A 161 -12.59 4.92 -1.14
CA SER A 161 -12.35 3.59 -1.72
C SER A 161 -12.22 2.50 -0.63
N ASN A 162 -11.53 1.39 -0.91
CA ASN A 162 -11.12 0.37 0.05
C ASN A 162 -9.65 -0.02 -0.17
N ASP A 163 -8.77 0.98 -0.25
CA ASP A 163 -7.35 0.78 -0.56
C ASP A 163 -6.47 1.81 0.21
N ALA A 164 -5.16 1.69 0.07
CA ALA A 164 -4.17 2.60 0.63
C ALA A 164 -3.09 2.95 -0.39
N VAL A 165 -2.48 4.12 -0.25
CA VAL A 165 -1.39 4.57 -1.12
C VAL A 165 -0.35 5.38 -0.34
N SER A 166 0.89 5.28 -0.81
CA SER A 166 2.06 5.92 -0.22
C SER A 166 2.66 6.97 -1.17
N TYR A 167 2.80 8.21 -0.69
CA TYR A 167 3.39 9.32 -1.45
C TYR A 167 4.39 10.14 -0.62
N PRO A 168 5.24 10.97 -1.26
CA PRO A 168 6.16 11.85 -0.54
C PRO A 168 5.49 12.73 0.52
N GLN A 169 4.28 13.22 0.24
CA GLN A 169 3.51 14.10 1.13
C GLN A 169 2.82 13.39 2.31
N GLY A 170 2.71 12.05 2.30
CA GLY A 170 2.05 11.29 3.36
C GLY A 170 1.60 9.90 2.95
N LEU A 171 1.00 9.19 3.89
CA LEU A 171 0.30 7.93 3.67
C LEU A 171 -1.20 8.20 3.66
N PHE A 172 -1.91 7.60 2.72
CA PHE A 172 -3.33 7.87 2.49
C PHE A 172 -4.10 6.57 2.53
N PHE A 173 -5.11 6.51 3.39
CA PHE A 173 -5.85 5.29 3.67
C PHE A 173 -7.34 5.52 3.48
N SER A 174 -8.01 4.56 2.85
CA SER A 174 -9.42 4.36 3.10
C SER A 174 -9.62 3.84 4.53
N LEU A 175 -10.57 4.45 5.26
CA LEU A 175 -10.90 4.01 6.62
C LEU A 175 -11.41 2.57 6.65
N LEU A 176 -12.16 2.13 5.63
CA LEU A 176 -12.61 0.74 5.54
C LEU A 176 -11.44 -0.23 5.36
N SER A 177 -10.43 0.14 4.57
CA SER A 177 -9.27 -0.73 4.34
C SER A 177 -8.50 -0.95 5.64
N VAL A 178 -8.32 0.11 6.41
CA VAL A 178 -7.62 0.07 7.71
C VAL A 178 -8.35 -0.83 8.70
N ILE A 179 -9.66 -0.66 8.86
CA ILE A 179 -10.42 -1.47 9.83
C ILE A 179 -10.52 -2.92 9.40
N ASP A 180 -10.66 -3.19 8.09
CA ASP A 180 -10.71 -4.56 7.57
C ASP A 180 -9.38 -5.29 7.77
N ASN A 181 -8.26 -4.61 7.49
CA ASN A 181 -6.93 -5.14 7.76
C ASN A 181 -6.67 -5.33 9.26
N ALA A 182 -7.15 -4.38 10.09
CA ALA A 182 -6.99 -4.45 11.55
C ALA A 182 -7.72 -5.63 12.20
N LYS A 183 -8.71 -6.23 11.54
CA LYS A 183 -9.35 -7.49 11.99
C LYS A 183 -8.36 -8.67 12.00
N ALA A 184 -7.39 -8.68 11.08
CA ALA A 184 -6.30 -9.66 11.10
C ALA A 184 -5.26 -9.27 12.15
N LYS A 185 -4.75 -8.04 12.03
CA LYS A 185 -3.70 -7.53 12.90
C LYS A 185 -3.65 -6.01 12.81
N THR A 186 -3.93 -5.31 13.91
CA THR A 186 -3.95 -3.85 13.92
C THR A 186 -2.58 -3.25 13.57
N GLY A 187 -2.54 -2.31 12.63
CA GLY A 187 -1.34 -1.57 12.22
C GLY A 187 -0.55 -2.19 11.07
N THR A 188 -0.99 -3.31 10.49
CA THR A 188 -0.25 -3.97 9.40
C THR A 188 -0.38 -3.28 8.05
N LEU A 189 -1.55 -2.71 7.72
CA LEU A 189 -1.70 -1.89 6.51
C LEU A 189 -0.83 -0.64 6.56
N GLU A 190 -0.79 0.04 7.71
CA GLU A 190 0.11 1.18 7.89
C GLU A 190 1.58 0.79 7.75
N ALA A 191 1.96 -0.39 8.23
CA ALA A 191 3.29 -0.93 8.07
C ALA A 191 3.63 -1.28 6.61
N HIS A 192 2.65 -1.78 5.85
CA HIS A 192 2.75 -1.99 4.40
C HIS A 192 3.07 -0.67 3.69
N GLU A 193 2.28 0.38 3.93
CA GLU A 193 2.53 1.69 3.30
C GLU A 193 3.83 2.35 3.75
N LEU A 194 4.24 2.14 5.02
CA LEU A 194 5.55 2.55 5.52
C LEU A 194 6.69 1.83 4.80
N HIS A 195 6.52 0.57 4.41
CA HIS A 195 7.54 -0.17 3.68
C HIS A 195 7.90 0.55 2.39
N HIS A 196 6.92 1.06 1.63
CA HIS A 196 7.18 1.81 0.41
C HIS A 196 7.96 3.12 0.62
N ARG A 197 7.83 3.75 1.80
CA ARG A 197 8.58 4.97 2.13
C ARG A 197 10.01 4.68 2.59
N LEU A 198 10.17 3.61 3.38
CA LEU A 198 11.42 3.30 4.06
C LEU A 198 12.31 2.35 3.26
N ARG A 199 11.73 1.53 2.37
CA ARG A 199 12.51 0.60 1.54
C ARG A 199 13.42 1.42 0.63
N PRO A 200 14.75 1.26 0.76
CA PRO A 200 15.68 1.89 -0.16
C PRO A 200 15.43 1.33 -1.56
N ASN A 201 15.29 2.20 -2.55
CA ASN A 201 15.24 1.83 -3.96
C ASN A 201 16.60 2.09 -4.61
N LEU A 202 16.94 1.28 -5.61
CA LEU A 202 18.03 1.61 -6.52
C LEU A 202 17.49 2.43 -7.68
N ASP A 203 18.12 3.56 -7.94
CA ASP A 203 17.86 4.34 -9.14
C ASP A 203 18.51 3.67 -10.34
N PHE A 204 17.74 3.49 -11.41
CA PHE A 204 18.25 3.00 -12.69
C PHE A 204 18.69 4.18 -13.56
N ASP A 205 19.86 4.08 -14.18
CA ASP A 205 20.30 5.03 -15.21
C ASP A 205 19.36 4.94 -16.43
N SER A 206 18.53 5.98 -16.60
CA SER A 206 17.51 6.05 -17.65
C SER A 206 18.07 5.92 -19.06
N THR A 207 19.31 6.36 -19.31
CA THR A 207 19.96 6.24 -20.62
C THR A 207 20.25 4.77 -20.95
N ARG A 208 20.69 4.01 -19.95
CA ARG A 208 21.00 2.58 -20.09
C ARG A 208 19.75 1.73 -20.17
N VAL A 209 18.71 2.11 -19.42
CA VAL A 209 17.38 1.50 -19.52
C VAL A 209 16.84 1.62 -20.95
N SER A 210 16.90 2.82 -21.53
CA SER A 210 16.43 3.07 -22.88
C SER A 210 17.21 2.26 -23.92
N ASN A 211 18.54 2.27 -23.85
CA ASN A 211 19.41 1.50 -24.76
C ASN A 211 19.17 -0.01 -24.67
N ALA A 212 18.75 -0.51 -23.49
CA ALA A 212 18.43 -1.92 -23.28
C ALA A 212 17.05 -2.32 -23.81
N HIS A 213 16.21 -1.36 -24.23
CA HIS A 213 14.79 -1.55 -24.51
C HIS A 213 14.05 -2.28 -23.37
N ALA A 214 14.47 -2.02 -22.12
CA ALA A 214 14.08 -2.81 -20.95
C ALA A 214 13.18 -2.04 -19.97
N GLU A 215 12.66 -0.86 -20.35
CA GLU A 215 11.87 0.00 -19.47
C GLU A 215 10.70 -0.74 -18.81
N GLY A 216 9.85 -1.41 -19.59
CA GLY A 216 8.73 -2.17 -19.06
C GLY A 216 9.16 -3.33 -18.15
N LEU A 217 10.22 -4.06 -18.51
CA LEU A 217 10.73 -5.15 -17.68
C LEU A 217 11.32 -4.64 -16.37
N LEU A 218 12.06 -3.53 -16.39
CA LEU A 218 12.64 -2.93 -15.20
C LEU A 218 11.59 -2.34 -14.27
N TRP A 219 10.52 -1.77 -14.84
CA TRP A 219 9.35 -1.40 -14.07
C TRP A 219 8.77 -2.63 -13.34
N ALA A 220 8.58 -3.76 -14.03
CA ALA A 220 8.09 -4.99 -13.40
C ALA A 220 9.06 -5.53 -12.34
N ILE A 221 10.36 -5.55 -12.63
CA ILE A 221 11.41 -6.02 -11.71
C ILE A 221 11.45 -5.16 -10.45
N ASN A 222 11.22 -3.85 -10.53
CA ASN A 222 11.19 -2.98 -9.35
C ASN A 222 9.90 -3.14 -8.54
N THR A 223 8.77 -3.20 -9.23
CA THR A 223 7.43 -3.18 -8.65
C THR A 223 7.05 -4.50 -7.95
N ILE A 224 7.43 -5.64 -8.52
CA ILE A 224 7.16 -6.98 -7.94
C ILE A 224 7.71 -7.15 -6.51
N PRO A 225 9.01 -6.89 -6.23
CA PRO A 225 9.53 -6.95 -4.86
C PRO A 225 9.06 -5.78 -3.97
N ASN A 226 8.69 -4.63 -4.55
CA ASN A 226 8.18 -3.51 -3.79
C ASN A 226 6.89 -3.88 -3.05
N GLU A 227 5.93 -4.46 -3.77
CA GLU A 227 4.69 -4.98 -3.18
C GLU A 227 4.90 -6.31 -2.49
N GLY A 228 5.61 -7.25 -3.13
CA GLY A 228 5.72 -8.62 -2.60
C GLY A 228 6.37 -8.70 -1.22
N ILE A 229 7.33 -7.83 -0.91
CA ILE A 229 7.93 -7.76 0.43
C ILE A 229 7.00 -7.02 1.41
N ALA A 230 6.30 -5.97 0.96
CA ALA A 230 5.32 -5.26 1.76
C ALA A 230 4.16 -6.18 2.15
N ASP A 231 3.65 -6.98 1.22
CA ASP A 231 2.57 -7.96 1.42
C ASP A 231 2.91 -9.00 2.50
N MET A 232 4.19 -9.27 2.77
CA MET A 232 4.59 -10.18 3.85
C MET A 232 4.31 -9.60 5.26
N ILE A 233 3.95 -8.31 5.35
CA ILE A 233 3.63 -7.63 6.60
C ILE A 233 2.18 -7.89 7.01
N ASP A 234 1.24 -7.88 6.07
CA ASP A 234 -0.19 -7.91 6.34
C ASP A 234 -0.91 -9.17 5.79
N LYS A 235 -0.66 -9.57 4.54
CA LYS A 235 -1.35 -10.68 3.87
C LYS A 235 -1.23 -12.03 4.59
N PRO A 236 -0.10 -12.42 5.24
CA PRO A 236 -0.04 -13.66 6.01
C PRO A 236 -1.04 -13.72 7.16
N ALA A 237 -1.33 -12.59 7.82
CA ALA A 237 -2.31 -12.54 8.89
C ALA A 237 -3.74 -12.55 8.32
N GLU A 238 -3.96 -11.88 7.19
CA GLU A 238 -5.24 -11.92 6.47
C GLU A 238 -5.60 -13.34 5.99
N LEU A 239 -4.63 -14.07 5.42
CA LEU A 239 -4.79 -15.47 4.99
C LEU A 239 -5.13 -16.45 6.12
N GLN A 240 -4.84 -16.08 7.37
CA GLN A 240 -5.18 -16.90 8.54
C GLN A 240 -6.62 -16.68 9.01
N GLN A 241 -7.31 -15.65 8.51
CA GLN A 241 -8.72 -15.47 8.80
C GLN A 241 -9.55 -16.56 8.13
N THR A 242 -10.62 -16.98 8.81
CA THR A 242 -11.61 -17.90 8.24
C THR A 242 -12.19 -17.32 6.95
N ASP A 243 -12.39 -18.18 5.95
CA ASP A 243 -13.04 -17.87 4.67
C ASP A 243 -12.29 -16.90 3.73
N ASP A 244 -11.05 -16.48 4.05
CA ASP A 244 -10.23 -15.57 3.23
C ASP A 244 -11.05 -14.39 2.67
N PRO A 245 -11.49 -13.45 3.53
CA PRO A 245 -12.51 -12.46 3.17
C PRO A 245 -12.08 -11.50 2.05
N HIS A 246 -10.78 -11.42 1.76
CA HIS A 246 -10.22 -10.62 0.66
C HIS A 246 -9.78 -11.47 -0.55
N GLY A 247 -10.04 -12.77 -0.53
CA GLY A 247 -9.71 -13.73 -1.59
C GLY A 247 -8.22 -13.83 -1.90
N ILE A 248 -7.35 -13.52 -0.93
CA ILE A 248 -5.90 -13.47 -1.10
C ILE A 248 -5.34 -14.74 -1.76
N ALA A 249 -5.87 -15.92 -1.42
CA ALA A 249 -5.48 -17.18 -2.04
C ALA A 249 -5.71 -17.15 -3.56
N ASP A 250 -6.94 -16.83 -3.97
CA ASP A 250 -7.33 -16.85 -5.38
C ASP A 250 -6.53 -15.85 -6.23
N TRP A 251 -6.41 -14.59 -5.77
CA TRP A 251 -5.84 -13.53 -6.61
C TRP A 251 -4.33 -13.32 -6.44
N LEU A 252 -3.73 -13.67 -5.29
CA LEU A 252 -2.28 -13.56 -5.08
C LEU A 252 -1.51 -14.88 -5.18
N LEU A 253 -2.11 -16.03 -4.90
CA LEU A 253 -1.40 -17.31 -4.87
C LEU A 253 -1.72 -18.16 -6.10
N ASP A 254 -2.99 -18.50 -6.29
CA ASP A 254 -3.41 -19.47 -7.31
C ASP A 254 -3.16 -18.94 -8.73
N ALA A 255 -3.34 -17.63 -8.92
CA ALA A 255 -3.08 -16.97 -10.20
C ALA A 255 -1.59 -16.72 -10.49
N ALA A 256 -0.70 -16.75 -9.48
CA ALA A 256 0.68 -16.30 -9.62
C ALA A 256 1.56 -17.21 -10.51
N PRO A 257 1.49 -18.55 -10.47
CA PRO A 257 2.30 -19.42 -11.33
C PRO A 257 2.13 -19.13 -12.83
N ALA A 258 0.89 -18.85 -13.28
CA ALA A 258 0.62 -18.51 -14.68
C ALA A 258 1.24 -17.17 -15.09
N THR A 259 1.18 -16.18 -14.19
CA THR A 259 1.84 -14.88 -14.39
C THR A 259 3.36 -15.03 -14.41
N LEU A 260 3.95 -15.83 -13.52
CA LEU A 260 5.39 -16.09 -13.51
C LEU A 260 5.86 -16.79 -14.79
N LYS A 261 5.11 -17.77 -15.28
CA LYS A 261 5.39 -18.43 -16.58
C LYS A 261 5.37 -17.44 -17.75
N SER A 262 4.42 -16.50 -17.73
CA SER A 262 4.32 -15.46 -18.75
C SER A 262 5.51 -14.50 -18.68
N LEU A 263 5.89 -14.08 -17.47
CA LEU A 263 7.05 -13.23 -17.24
C LEU A 263 8.36 -13.91 -17.67
N ASP A 264 8.56 -15.18 -17.31
CA ASP A 264 9.72 -15.96 -17.75
C ASP A 264 9.80 -16.05 -19.28
N SER A 265 8.68 -16.33 -19.95
CA SER A 265 8.61 -16.37 -21.42
C SER A 265 9.01 -15.04 -22.06
N CYS A 266 8.55 -13.92 -21.49
CA CYS A 266 8.95 -12.59 -21.96
C CYS A 266 10.46 -12.32 -21.77
N ILE A 267 11.02 -12.69 -20.62
CA ILE A 267 12.46 -12.53 -20.37
C ILE A 267 13.27 -13.40 -21.35
N GLN A 268 12.84 -14.63 -21.63
CA GLN A 268 13.48 -15.49 -22.63
C GLN A 268 13.46 -14.89 -24.05
N LEU A 269 12.35 -14.25 -24.46
CA LEU A 269 12.27 -13.54 -25.74
C LEU A 269 13.23 -12.35 -25.80
N MET A 270 13.32 -11.57 -24.72
CA MET A 270 14.28 -10.47 -24.62
C MET A 270 15.73 -10.97 -24.66
N ALA A 271 16.01 -12.14 -24.09
CA ALA A 271 17.34 -12.76 -24.12
C ALA A 271 17.83 -13.11 -25.54
N VAL A 272 16.91 -13.28 -26.49
CA VAL A 272 17.21 -13.51 -27.91
C VAL A 272 16.90 -12.29 -28.79
N ASN A 273 16.90 -11.08 -28.20
CA ASN A 273 16.66 -9.79 -28.86
C ASN A 273 15.30 -9.68 -29.57
N LYS A 274 14.28 -10.41 -29.10
CA LYS A 274 12.89 -10.27 -29.57
C LYS A 274 12.10 -9.41 -28.59
N THR A 275 12.28 -8.09 -28.70
CA THR A 275 11.77 -7.11 -27.72
C THR A 275 10.49 -6.40 -28.13
N THR A 276 10.02 -6.53 -29.37
CA THR A 276 8.86 -5.79 -29.90
C THR A 276 7.61 -5.92 -29.03
N GLY A 277 7.16 -4.80 -28.46
CA GLY A 277 5.99 -4.71 -27.58
C GLY A 277 6.30 -4.97 -26.10
N LEU A 278 7.46 -5.57 -25.79
CA LEU A 278 7.92 -5.87 -24.43
C LEU A 278 8.65 -4.69 -23.78
N GLU A 279 8.87 -3.59 -24.51
CA GLU A 279 9.50 -2.39 -23.95
C GLU A 279 8.53 -1.57 -23.09
N LYS A 280 7.21 -1.75 -23.25
CA LYS A 280 6.19 -0.84 -22.68
C LYS A 280 5.76 -1.27 -21.27
N VAL A 281 5.75 -0.32 -20.32
CA VAL A 281 5.21 -0.52 -18.96
C VAL A 281 3.77 -1.06 -18.98
N ARG A 282 2.91 -0.55 -19.88
CA ARG A 282 1.52 -0.99 -20.01
C ARG A 282 1.39 -2.49 -20.28
N PHE A 283 2.32 -3.08 -21.02
CA PHE A 283 2.32 -4.52 -21.30
C PHE A 283 2.45 -5.32 -20.01
N TYR A 284 3.43 -5.00 -19.16
CA TYR A 284 3.62 -5.66 -17.86
C TYR A 284 2.49 -5.34 -16.89
N ARG A 285 1.99 -4.10 -16.83
CA ARG A 285 0.84 -3.77 -15.98
C ARG A 285 -0.38 -4.66 -16.29
N ASN A 286 -0.64 -4.92 -17.58
CA ASN A 286 -1.70 -5.84 -18.00
C ASN A 286 -1.38 -7.29 -17.64
N MET A 287 -0.13 -7.74 -17.82
CA MET A 287 0.31 -9.09 -17.44
C MET A 287 0.17 -9.34 -15.94
N LEU A 288 0.50 -8.35 -15.10
CA LEU A 288 0.33 -8.37 -13.65
C LEU A 288 -1.13 -8.12 -13.22
N LYS A 289 -2.07 -8.15 -14.17
CA LYS A 289 -3.52 -7.94 -13.97
C LYS A 289 -3.87 -6.65 -13.22
N GLY A 290 -3.04 -5.61 -13.36
CA GLY A 290 -3.25 -4.33 -12.68
C GLY A 290 -2.94 -4.33 -11.19
N THR A 291 -2.47 -5.43 -10.60
CA THR A 291 -2.14 -5.54 -9.15
C THR A 291 -0.84 -4.83 -8.76
N VAL A 292 -0.20 -4.13 -9.71
CA VAL A 292 1.02 -3.34 -9.47
C VAL A 292 2.08 -4.11 -8.68
N GLY A 293 2.24 -5.42 -8.93
CA GLY A 293 3.29 -6.21 -8.32
C GLY A 293 2.88 -7.12 -7.16
N HIS A 294 1.75 -6.87 -6.48
CA HIS A 294 1.27 -7.77 -5.41
C HIS A 294 1.22 -9.22 -5.92
N MET A 295 0.64 -9.43 -7.10
CA MET A 295 0.84 -10.66 -7.87
C MET A 295 1.87 -10.40 -8.99
N PRO A 296 2.96 -11.20 -9.11
CA PRO A 296 3.28 -12.40 -8.33
C PRO A 296 4.18 -12.14 -7.10
N GLY A 297 4.39 -10.89 -6.70
CA GLY A 297 5.33 -10.51 -5.64
C GLY A 297 5.11 -11.26 -4.33
N PHE A 298 3.89 -11.28 -3.80
CA PHE A 298 3.56 -11.96 -2.55
C PHE A 298 3.84 -13.46 -2.63
N TYR A 299 3.42 -14.11 -3.71
CA TYR A 299 3.71 -15.52 -3.97
C TYR A 299 5.21 -15.80 -3.93
N MET A 300 6.01 -14.99 -4.64
CA MET A 300 7.47 -15.13 -4.65
C MET A 300 8.08 -14.94 -3.26
N ALA A 301 7.63 -13.91 -2.53
CA ALA A 301 8.13 -13.62 -1.17
C ALA A 301 7.80 -14.76 -0.20
N ARG A 302 6.60 -15.35 -0.30
CA ARG A 302 6.21 -16.53 0.49
C ARG A 302 7.11 -17.73 0.22
N VAL A 303 7.40 -18.05 -1.05
CA VAL A 303 8.31 -19.14 -1.41
C VAL A 303 9.72 -18.88 -0.84
N ILE A 304 10.22 -17.65 -0.96
CA ILE A 304 11.52 -17.25 -0.39
C ILE A 304 11.53 -17.48 1.14
N VAL A 305 10.50 -17.01 1.84
CA VAL A 305 10.42 -17.11 3.31
C VAL A 305 10.25 -18.57 3.77
N LYS A 306 9.37 -19.34 3.10
CA LYS A 306 9.15 -20.77 3.37
C LYS A 306 10.46 -21.57 3.34
N ASN A 307 11.35 -21.22 2.40
CA ASN A 307 12.64 -21.89 2.24
C ASN A 307 13.79 -21.25 3.06
N GLY A 308 13.47 -20.46 4.09
CA GLY A 308 14.46 -19.94 5.04
C GLY A 308 15.29 -18.74 4.55
N TYR A 309 14.87 -18.08 3.47
CA TYR A 309 15.61 -16.96 2.88
C TYR A 309 15.13 -15.56 3.32
N LYS A 310 14.28 -15.44 4.37
CA LYS A 310 13.76 -14.14 4.87
C LYS A 310 14.89 -13.14 5.12
N LYS A 311 15.94 -13.53 5.83
CA LYS A 311 17.05 -12.63 6.19
C LYS A 311 17.77 -12.09 4.96
N GLN A 312 17.98 -12.93 3.94
CA GLN A 312 18.63 -12.55 2.68
C GLN A 312 17.73 -11.60 1.89
N MET A 313 16.43 -11.88 1.81
CA MET A 313 15.44 -11.02 1.16
C MET A 313 15.45 -9.61 1.76
N VAL A 314 15.39 -9.52 3.08
CA VAL A 314 15.39 -8.24 3.81
C VAL A 314 16.70 -7.48 3.64
N ASN A 315 17.84 -8.15 3.78
CA ASN A 315 19.15 -7.50 3.66
C ASN A 315 19.46 -7.01 2.23
N ARG A 316 18.83 -7.60 1.22
CA ARG A 316 19.05 -7.29 -0.20
C ARG A 316 17.85 -6.60 -0.85
N SER A 317 16.85 -6.18 -0.07
CA SER A 317 15.61 -5.60 -0.59
C SER A 317 15.83 -4.34 -1.43
N TYR A 318 16.98 -3.67 -1.29
CA TYR A 318 17.36 -2.53 -2.11
C TYR A 318 17.62 -2.88 -3.58
N ASP A 319 18.03 -4.11 -3.87
CA ASP A 319 18.31 -4.56 -5.23
C ASP A 319 17.19 -5.46 -5.75
N PRO A 320 16.31 -4.96 -6.63
CA PRO A 320 15.17 -5.74 -7.08
C PRO A 320 15.55 -7.00 -7.85
N PHE A 321 16.74 -7.06 -8.48
CA PHE A 321 17.20 -8.27 -9.14
C PHE A 321 17.52 -9.41 -8.16
N GLU A 322 18.02 -9.08 -6.96
CA GLU A 322 18.35 -10.07 -5.93
C GLU A 322 17.10 -10.84 -5.47
N PHE A 323 15.93 -10.19 -5.50
CA PHE A 323 14.65 -10.85 -5.18
C PHE A 323 14.35 -12.01 -6.16
N PHE A 324 14.54 -11.79 -7.46
CA PHE A 324 14.35 -12.84 -8.48
C PHE A 324 15.38 -13.97 -8.33
N TYR A 325 16.64 -13.64 -8.00
CA TYR A 325 17.66 -14.65 -7.76
C TYR A 325 17.36 -15.48 -6.51
N LEU A 326 16.93 -14.84 -5.43
CA LEU A 326 16.53 -15.53 -4.20
C LEU A 326 15.31 -16.43 -4.44
N TYR A 327 14.31 -15.93 -5.16
CA TYR A 327 13.17 -16.74 -5.55
C TYR A 327 13.58 -17.97 -6.37
N TYR A 328 14.45 -17.80 -7.38
CA TYR A 328 14.96 -18.92 -8.18
C TYR A 328 15.67 -19.99 -7.35
N GLU A 329 16.51 -19.58 -6.38
CA GLU A 329 17.17 -20.53 -5.48
C GLU A 329 16.20 -21.20 -4.50
N ALA A 330 15.21 -20.46 -4.00
CA ALA A 330 14.17 -20.99 -3.12
C ALA A 330 13.27 -22.01 -3.85
N ALA A 331 12.75 -21.64 -5.02
CA ALA A 331 11.84 -22.45 -5.82
C ALA A 331 12.45 -23.79 -6.26
N LYS A 332 13.78 -23.85 -6.45
CA LYS A 332 14.51 -25.10 -6.76
C LYS A 332 14.54 -26.10 -5.60
N LYS A 333 14.43 -25.63 -4.36
CA LYS A 333 14.53 -26.43 -3.13
C LYS A 333 13.17 -26.73 -2.51
N ASP A 334 12.13 -26.03 -2.94
CA ASP A 334 10.81 -26.12 -2.37
C ASP A 334 10.13 -27.45 -2.77
N GLU A 335 9.63 -28.15 -1.76
CA GLU A 335 8.95 -29.44 -1.88
C GLU A 335 7.62 -29.35 -2.66
N ASP A 336 6.97 -28.18 -2.68
CA ASP A 336 5.71 -27.97 -3.43
C ASP A 336 5.97 -27.71 -4.92
N HIS A 337 7.24 -27.69 -5.34
CA HIS A 337 7.66 -27.45 -6.72
C HIS A 337 6.98 -26.23 -7.38
N PRO A 338 7.09 -25.03 -6.78
CA PRO A 338 6.56 -23.79 -7.35
C PRO A 338 7.22 -23.50 -8.70
N TYR A 339 6.58 -22.66 -9.51
CA TYR A 339 7.08 -22.36 -10.86
C TYR A 339 8.52 -21.80 -10.83
N GLN A 340 9.44 -22.41 -11.58
CA GLN A 340 10.83 -21.97 -11.63
C GLN A 340 11.10 -21.16 -12.89
N PHE A 341 11.72 -19.99 -12.74
CA PHE A 341 12.28 -19.26 -13.90
C PHE A 341 13.32 -20.12 -14.61
N SER A 342 13.41 -19.97 -15.93
CA SER A 342 14.44 -20.66 -16.72
C SER A 342 15.84 -20.14 -16.39
N ALA A 343 16.85 -20.99 -16.55
CA ALA A 343 18.26 -20.59 -16.42
C ALA A 343 18.64 -19.48 -17.43
N ALA A 344 17.99 -19.46 -18.60
CA ALA A 344 18.14 -18.42 -19.61
C ALA A 344 17.66 -17.06 -19.08
N SER A 345 16.47 -17.02 -18.47
CA SER A 345 15.93 -15.80 -17.86
C SER A 345 16.81 -15.26 -16.75
N ILE A 346 17.26 -16.13 -15.83
CA ILE A 346 18.15 -15.72 -14.74
C ILE A 346 19.49 -15.19 -15.27
N SER A 347 20.01 -15.80 -16.33
CA SER A 347 21.25 -15.34 -16.98
C SER A 347 21.08 -13.98 -17.65
N TYR A 348 19.94 -13.75 -18.31
CA TYR A 348 19.59 -12.46 -18.90
C TYR A 348 19.45 -11.37 -17.83
N LEU A 349 18.73 -11.63 -16.74
CA LEU A 349 18.58 -10.69 -15.63
C LEU A 349 19.95 -10.29 -15.04
N LYS A 350 20.88 -11.25 -14.90
CA LYS A 350 22.26 -10.96 -14.46
C LYS A 350 23.01 -10.08 -15.45
N ALA A 351 22.83 -10.28 -16.76
CA ALA A 351 23.44 -9.44 -17.78
C ALA A 351 22.85 -8.02 -17.78
N LEU A 352 21.52 -7.92 -17.70
CA LEU A 352 20.78 -6.66 -17.62
C LEU A 352 21.20 -5.83 -16.40
N ARG A 353 21.26 -6.46 -15.22
CA ARG A 353 21.76 -5.84 -13.99
C ARG A 353 23.16 -5.23 -14.16
N ARG A 354 24.10 -5.98 -14.77
CA ARG A 354 25.48 -5.49 -15.02
C ARG A 354 25.51 -4.32 -16.00
N MET A 355 24.64 -4.32 -17.00
CA MET A 355 24.56 -3.23 -17.97
C MET A 355 24.05 -1.95 -17.32
N ILE A 356 23.02 -2.04 -16.47
CA ILE A 356 22.38 -0.89 -15.84
C ILE A 356 23.26 -0.28 -14.74
N TYR A 357 23.98 -1.09 -13.96
CA TYR A 357 24.76 -0.63 -12.80
C TYR A 357 26.24 -0.34 -13.04
N ARG A 358 26.75 -0.51 -14.27
CA ARG A 358 28.12 -0.08 -14.62
C ARG A 358 28.26 1.45 -14.64
#